data_AF-A0A0L7L701-F1
#
_entry.id   AF-A0A0L7L701-F1
#
_cell.length_a   1.000
_cell.length_b   1.000
_cell.length_c   1.000
_cell.angle_alpha   90.00
_cell.angle_beta   90.00
_cell.angle_gamma   90.00
#
_symmetry.space_group_name_H-M   'P 1'
#
loop_
_entity.id
_entity.type
_entity.pdbx_description
1 polymer ?
#
loop_
_entity_poly.entity_id
_entity_poly.type
_entity_poly.pdbx_seq_one_letter_code
_entity_poly.pdbx_strand_id
1 'polypeptide(L)'
;MSVDHCGTMWVLDSGQVEAFETPRQLCPPTLFAINLDTNTVTARYPIPSEFVLQNSLITNIVVDSRDARCRDLHAYIADAWRFGLIVFKAEDSSFWRFSHYSFYPEPLLSNYTLHGLNYQWSDGLFGMSLGKFHQGDRLLYYHAMSSSLEFAVKTSVIRDPLRVSNSVSEFELLGESRGADGQVSAAAVDRNGVMFYNLISRDSIGCWDTRKPYNNNNLAVVAQNNKTMIFPNDLRVDHEVPQIVWAITNRLPMYQFNLINPNEYNYRVMYLDPQSAVQNTVCDPHEY
;
A
#
# COMPACT_ATOMS: atom_id res chain seq x y z
N MET A 1 -5.33 6.42 -3.69
CA MET A 1 -4.82 7.53 -4.54
C MET A 1 -3.33 7.69 -4.33
N SER A 2 -2.62 8.29 -5.27
CA SER A 2 -1.18 8.57 -5.15
C SER A 2 -0.86 9.87 -5.88
N VAL A 3 0.00 10.71 -5.30
CA VAL A 3 0.46 11.95 -5.93
C VAL A 3 1.91 11.76 -6.35
N ASP A 4 2.23 12.09 -7.60
CA ASP A 4 3.61 12.10 -8.07
C ASP A 4 4.31 13.44 -7.78
N HIS A 5 5.63 13.47 -7.97
CA HIS A 5 6.43 14.67 -7.74
C HIS A 5 6.24 15.75 -8.82
N CYS A 6 5.39 15.54 -9.83
CA CYS A 6 5.02 16.54 -10.84
C CYS A 6 3.66 17.19 -10.55
N GLY A 7 3.05 16.92 -9.38
CA GLY A 7 1.77 17.51 -9.01
C GLY A 7 0.57 16.87 -9.72
N THR A 8 0.71 15.63 -10.21
CA THR A 8 -0.43 14.86 -10.71
C THR A 8 -0.92 13.90 -9.64
N MET A 9 -2.21 13.97 -9.34
CA MET A 9 -2.90 13.00 -8.50
C MET A 9 -3.51 11.89 -9.35
N TRP A 10 -3.10 10.66 -9.06
CA TRP A 10 -3.56 9.44 -9.67
C TRP A 10 -4.63 8.80 -8.77
N VAL A 11 -5.85 8.68 -9.30
CA VAL A 11 -7.02 8.19 -8.58
C VAL A 11 -7.54 6.93 -9.26
N LEU A 12 -7.70 5.87 -8.47
CA LEU A 12 -8.41 4.68 -8.91
C LEU A 12 -9.90 4.83 -8.58
N ASP A 13 -10.72 4.79 -9.61
CA ASP A 13 -12.14 4.52 -9.48
C ASP A 13 -12.35 3.02 -9.64
N SER A 14 -12.87 2.34 -8.61
CA SER A 14 -13.16 0.91 -8.67
C SER A 14 -14.37 0.62 -9.56
N GLY A 15 -15.24 1.61 -9.81
CA GLY A 15 -16.52 1.46 -10.49
C GLY A 15 -17.52 0.53 -9.78
N GLN A 16 -17.21 0.12 -8.55
CA GLN A 16 -18.00 -0.80 -7.74
C GLN A 16 -18.67 -0.07 -6.59
N VAL A 17 -19.94 -0.35 -6.35
CA VAL A 17 -20.71 0.11 -5.19
C VAL A 17 -21.10 -1.06 -4.30
N GLU A 18 -21.44 -0.76 -3.04
CA GLU A 18 -21.96 -1.75 -2.08
C GLU A 18 -21.02 -2.96 -1.89
N ALA A 19 -19.70 -2.71 -1.95
CA ALA A 19 -18.66 -3.73 -1.98
C ALA A 19 -18.67 -4.73 -0.80
N PHE A 20 -19.28 -4.39 0.33
CA PHE A 20 -19.38 -5.28 1.49
C PHE A 20 -20.70 -6.06 1.59
N GLU A 21 -21.75 -5.58 0.93
CA GLU A 21 -23.08 -6.19 1.00
C GLU A 21 -23.34 -7.01 -0.25
N THR A 22 -23.78 -6.34 -1.32
CA THR A 22 -24.06 -6.94 -2.62
C THR A 22 -23.23 -6.16 -3.65
N PRO A 23 -21.97 -6.54 -3.89
CA PRO A 23 -21.09 -5.80 -4.79
C PRO A 23 -21.70 -5.64 -6.17
N ARG A 24 -21.82 -4.40 -6.63
CA ARG A 24 -22.38 -4.07 -7.96
C ARG A 24 -21.38 -3.25 -8.76
N GLN A 25 -20.93 -3.80 -9.89
CA GLN A 25 -20.10 -3.09 -10.85
C GLN A 25 -20.97 -2.20 -11.73
N LEU A 26 -20.87 -0.87 -11.58
CA LEU A 26 -21.64 0.10 -12.36
C LEU A 26 -20.89 0.58 -13.61
N CYS A 27 -19.56 0.66 -13.54
CA CYS A 27 -18.70 1.06 -14.65
C CYS A 27 -17.36 0.31 -14.59
N PRO A 28 -16.57 0.26 -15.67
CA PRO A 28 -15.24 -0.33 -15.63
C PRO A 28 -14.32 0.42 -14.64
N PRO A 29 -13.49 -0.30 -13.85
CA PRO A 29 -12.44 0.35 -13.06
C PRO A 29 -11.59 1.28 -13.94
N THR A 30 -11.31 2.48 -13.48
CA THR A 30 -10.66 3.52 -14.29
C THR A 30 -9.59 4.24 -13.49
N LEU A 31 -8.40 4.38 -14.07
CA LEU A 31 -7.33 5.21 -13.53
C LEU A 31 -7.48 6.65 -14.06
N PHE A 32 -7.65 7.61 -13.16
CA PHE A 32 -7.74 9.03 -13.48
C PHE A 32 -6.42 9.73 -13.17
N ALA A 33 -6.01 10.64 -14.05
CA ALA A 33 -4.96 11.61 -13.79
C ALA A 33 -5.59 12.99 -13.59
N ILE A 34 -5.28 13.64 -12.47
CA ILE A 34 -5.80 14.96 -12.09
C ILE A 34 -4.61 15.87 -11.85
N ASN A 35 -4.52 16.97 -12.59
CA ASN A 35 -3.52 17.99 -12.34
C ASN A 35 -3.95 18.83 -11.12
N LEU A 36 -3.09 18.90 -10.09
CA LEU A 36 -3.39 19.58 -8.84
C LEU A 36 -3.29 21.10 -8.93
N ASP A 37 -2.51 21.65 -9.87
CA ASP A 37 -2.41 23.10 -10.07
C ASP A 37 -3.68 23.66 -10.72
N THR A 38 -4.23 22.95 -11.72
CA THR A 38 -5.42 23.38 -12.47
C THR A 38 -6.72 22.81 -11.92
N ASN A 39 -6.65 21.83 -11.01
CA ASN A 39 -7.79 21.07 -10.50
C ASN A 39 -8.65 20.43 -11.61
N THR A 40 -8.00 19.91 -12.66
CA THR A 40 -8.70 19.30 -13.81
C THR A 40 -8.28 17.85 -14.03
N VAL A 41 -9.24 17.00 -14.41
CA VAL A 41 -8.96 15.67 -14.94
C VAL A 41 -8.27 15.82 -16.29
N THR A 42 -7.00 15.44 -16.38
CA THR A 42 -6.18 15.52 -17.59
C THR A 42 -6.28 14.26 -18.44
N ALA A 43 -6.51 13.10 -17.81
CA ALA A 43 -6.68 11.84 -18.51
C ALA A 43 -7.54 10.84 -17.73
N ARG A 44 -8.11 9.88 -18.47
CA ARG A 44 -8.88 8.75 -17.96
C ARG A 44 -8.44 7.50 -18.71
N TYR A 45 -8.04 6.47 -17.97
CA TYR A 45 -7.55 5.22 -18.50
C TYR A 45 -8.42 4.09 -17.94
N PRO A 46 -9.49 3.69 -18.66
CA PRO A 46 -10.26 2.52 -18.28
C PRO A 46 -9.37 1.28 -18.29
N ILE A 47 -9.38 0.51 -17.19
CA ILE A 47 -8.62 -0.74 -17.12
C ILE A 47 -9.31 -1.75 -18.04
N PRO A 48 -8.59 -2.36 -19.01
CA PRO A 48 -9.16 -3.36 -19.91
C PRO A 48 -9.80 -4.53 -19.15
N SER A 49 -10.96 -4.98 -19.62
CA SER A 49 -11.78 -5.99 -18.92
C SER A 49 -11.07 -7.32 -18.70
N GLU A 50 -10.14 -7.68 -19.58
CA GLU A 50 -9.30 -8.87 -19.46
C GLU A 50 -8.38 -8.86 -18.23
N PHE A 51 -8.11 -7.68 -17.66
CA PHE A 51 -7.30 -7.52 -16.45
C PHE A 51 -8.14 -7.35 -15.18
N VAL A 52 -9.46 -7.24 -15.31
CA VAL A 52 -10.43 -7.12 -14.22
C VAL A 52 -11.18 -8.44 -14.09
N LEU A 53 -10.72 -9.29 -13.17
CA LEU A 53 -11.32 -10.61 -12.97
C LEU A 53 -12.67 -10.49 -12.24
N GLN A 54 -13.48 -11.54 -12.33
CA GLN A 54 -14.74 -11.61 -11.58
C GLN A 54 -14.47 -11.46 -10.07
N ASN A 55 -15.26 -10.61 -9.39
CA ASN A 55 -15.10 -10.29 -7.97
C ASN A 55 -13.68 -9.79 -7.61
N SER A 56 -13.11 -8.94 -8.47
CA SER A 56 -11.90 -8.16 -8.14
C SER A 56 -12.25 -7.08 -7.13
N LEU A 57 -11.28 -6.75 -6.28
CA LEU A 57 -11.33 -5.59 -5.41
C LEU A 57 -10.07 -4.76 -5.64
N ILE A 58 -10.20 -3.73 -6.48
CA ILE A 58 -9.11 -2.83 -6.83
C ILE A 58 -8.96 -1.79 -5.73
N THR A 59 -7.95 -1.92 -4.86
CA THR A 59 -7.88 -1.16 -3.59
C THR A 59 -6.76 -0.12 -3.58
N ASN A 60 -5.54 -0.50 -3.96
CA ASN A 60 -4.34 0.31 -3.72
C ASN A 60 -3.59 0.64 -5.01
N ILE A 61 -2.91 1.78 -4.98
CA ILE A 61 -2.05 2.30 -6.04
C ILE A 61 -0.77 2.88 -5.45
N VAL A 62 0.34 2.61 -6.12
CA VAL A 62 1.58 3.38 -6.02
C VAL A 62 2.01 3.82 -7.42
N VAL A 63 2.57 5.03 -7.53
CA VAL A 63 3.01 5.61 -8.79
C VAL A 63 4.53 5.71 -8.81
N ASP A 64 5.15 5.01 -9.75
CA ASP A 64 6.58 5.02 -10.04
C ASP A 64 6.87 6.02 -11.15
N SER A 65 7.07 7.28 -10.78
CA SER A 65 7.57 8.34 -11.66
C SER A 65 9.07 8.53 -11.48
N ARG A 66 9.85 8.48 -12.57
CA ARG A 66 11.33 8.41 -12.53
C ARG A 66 12.07 9.63 -13.05
N ASP A 67 11.55 10.30 -14.08
CA ASP A 67 12.21 11.47 -14.67
C ASP A 67 11.59 12.78 -14.16
N ALA A 68 12.35 13.88 -14.24
CA ALA A 68 11.90 15.20 -13.75
C ALA A 68 10.62 15.73 -14.41
N ARG A 69 10.19 15.13 -15.53
CA ARG A 69 8.96 15.49 -16.26
C ARG A 69 7.86 14.42 -16.16
N CYS A 70 8.03 13.39 -15.34
CA CYS A 70 7.07 12.30 -15.14
C CYS A 70 6.58 11.64 -16.45
N ARG A 71 7.46 11.53 -17.45
CA ARG A 71 7.23 10.84 -18.72
C ARG A 71 7.46 9.35 -18.58
N ASP A 72 8.49 8.96 -17.82
CA ASP A 72 8.67 7.57 -17.42
C ASP A 72 7.86 7.31 -16.16
N LEU A 73 6.60 6.94 -16.37
CA LEU A 73 5.63 6.72 -15.32
C LEU A 73 4.96 5.36 -15.46
N HIS A 74 4.99 4.62 -14.37
CA HIS A 74 4.22 3.40 -14.18
C HIS A 74 3.33 3.53 -12.94
N ALA A 75 2.16 2.90 -12.97
CA ALA A 75 1.36 2.73 -11.76
C ALA A 75 1.18 1.24 -11.45
N TYR A 76 1.35 0.86 -10.19
CA TYR A 76 1.16 -0.49 -9.70
C TYR A 76 -0.13 -0.51 -8.89
N ILE A 77 -1.08 -1.33 -9.33
CA ILE A 77 -2.47 -1.36 -8.86
C ILE A 77 -2.74 -2.75 -8.28
N ALA A 78 -3.07 -2.80 -7.00
CA ALA A 78 -3.35 -4.04 -6.29
C ALA A 78 -4.81 -4.48 -6.43
N ASP A 79 -4.99 -5.77 -6.70
CA ASP A 79 -6.27 -6.44 -6.65
C ASP A 79 -6.31 -7.43 -5.48
N ALA A 80 -6.90 -6.99 -4.38
CA ALA A 80 -6.82 -7.68 -3.10
C ALA A 80 -7.55 -9.03 -3.08
N TRP A 81 -8.66 -9.15 -3.83
CA TRP A 81 -9.49 -10.37 -3.85
C TRP A 81 -9.12 -11.37 -4.93
N ARG A 82 -8.30 -10.95 -5.90
CA ARG A 82 -7.83 -11.83 -6.98
C ARG A 82 -6.31 -11.88 -7.08
N PHE A 83 -5.63 -11.50 -5.99
CA PHE A 83 -4.22 -11.74 -5.72
C PHE A 83 -3.34 -11.43 -6.92
N GLY A 84 -3.53 -10.24 -7.50
CA GLY A 84 -2.88 -9.84 -8.73
C GLY A 84 -2.41 -8.41 -8.68
N LEU A 85 -1.37 -8.13 -9.47
CA LEU A 85 -0.90 -6.80 -9.72
C LEU A 85 -1.24 -6.42 -11.16
N ILE A 86 -1.92 -5.29 -11.31
CA ILE A 86 -2.14 -4.62 -12.59
C ILE A 86 -1.10 -3.51 -12.69
N VAL A 87 -0.40 -3.47 -13.82
CA VAL A 87 0.60 -2.44 -14.09
C VAL A 87 0.09 -1.59 -15.24
N PHE A 88 0.18 -0.28 -15.07
CA PHE A 88 -0.08 0.72 -16.10
C PHE A 88 1.24 1.36 -16.52
N LYS A 89 1.43 1.59 -17.82
CA LYS A 89 2.54 2.38 -18.37
C LYS A 89 1.99 3.59 -19.11
N ALA A 90 2.41 4.79 -18.70
CA ALA A 90 1.85 6.03 -19.23
C ALA A 90 2.24 6.30 -20.69
N GLU A 91 3.45 5.93 -21.10
CA GLU A 91 4.02 6.26 -22.42
C GLU A 91 3.14 5.81 -23.60
N ASP A 92 2.58 4.60 -23.52
CA ASP A 92 1.69 4.02 -24.54
C ASP A 92 0.29 3.70 -24.00
N SER A 93 -0.01 4.15 -22.77
CA SER A 93 -1.29 3.89 -22.08
C SER A 93 -1.66 2.41 -22.00
N SER A 94 -0.66 1.53 -21.88
CA SER A 94 -0.86 0.08 -21.83
C SER A 94 -1.06 -0.42 -20.40
N PHE A 95 -1.78 -1.55 -20.32
CA PHE A 95 -1.97 -2.31 -19.09
C PHE A 95 -1.52 -3.76 -19.29
N TRP A 96 -1.07 -4.38 -18.21
CA TRP A 96 -0.97 -5.83 -18.11
C TRP A 96 -1.23 -6.25 -16.67
N ARG A 97 -1.58 -7.52 -16.50
CA ARG A 97 -1.80 -8.15 -15.19
C ARG A 97 -0.93 -9.37 -15.05
N PHE A 98 -0.41 -9.59 -13.86
CA PHE A 98 0.18 -10.87 -13.48
C PHE A 98 -0.18 -11.22 -12.03
N SER A 99 -0.03 -12.50 -11.70
CA SER A 99 -0.18 -13.02 -10.35
C SER A 99 1.10 -13.73 -9.93
N HIS A 100 1.35 -13.75 -8.63
CA HIS A 100 2.49 -14.41 -8.03
C HIS A 100 2.07 -15.04 -6.69
N TYR A 101 2.70 -16.15 -6.29
CA TYR A 101 2.30 -16.87 -5.07
C TYR A 101 2.47 -16.03 -3.79
N SER A 102 3.38 -15.04 -3.80
CA SER A 102 3.59 -14.10 -2.69
C SER A 102 2.46 -13.08 -2.52
N PHE A 103 1.52 -13.00 -3.47
CA PHE A 103 0.35 -12.11 -3.38
C PHE A 103 -0.80 -12.73 -2.59
N TYR A 104 -0.69 -14.01 -2.21
CA TYR A 104 -1.72 -14.74 -1.51
C TYR A 104 -1.67 -14.43 -0.01
N PRO A 105 -2.83 -14.38 0.66
CA PRO A 105 -2.90 -14.22 2.11
C PRO A 105 -2.39 -15.48 2.83
N GLU A 106 -1.90 -15.31 4.06
CA GLU A 106 -1.61 -16.41 4.97
C GLU A 106 -2.90 -16.86 5.67
N PRO A 107 -3.36 -18.11 5.49
CA PRO A 107 -4.65 -18.56 6.02
C PRO A 107 -4.79 -18.39 7.55
N LEU A 108 -3.70 -18.52 8.29
CA LEU A 108 -3.68 -18.37 9.75
C LEU A 108 -3.86 -16.92 10.21
N LEU A 109 -3.57 -15.95 9.34
CA LEU A 109 -3.68 -14.51 9.60
C LEU A 109 -4.92 -13.88 8.97
N SER A 110 -5.73 -14.67 8.28
CA SER A 110 -7.03 -14.25 7.75
C SER A 110 -8.13 -14.16 8.82
N ASN A 111 -7.88 -14.63 10.05
CA ASN A 111 -8.81 -14.49 11.17
C ASN A 111 -8.34 -13.34 12.08
N TYR A 112 -9.11 -12.28 12.15
CA TYR A 112 -8.79 -11.06 12.87
C TYR A 112 -9.56 -10.99 14.18
N THR A 113 -8.90 -10.46 15.21
CA THR A 113 -9.52 -10.04 16.46
C THR A 113 -9.14 -8.59 16.73
N LEU A 114 -10.10 -7.67 16.70
CA LEU A 114 -9.86 -6.25 16.95
C LEU A 114 -10.88 -5.71 17.94
N HIS A 115 -10.41 -5.29 19.13
CA HIS A 115 -11.26 -4.81 20.23
C HIS A 115 -12.47 -5.71 20.55
N GLY A 116 -12.26 -7.04 20.56
CA GLY A 116 -13.30 -8.03 20.85
C GLY A 116 -14.22 -8.39 19.67
N LEU A 117 -14.08 -7.71 18.52
CA LEU A 117 -14.73 -8.10 17.27
C LEU A 117 -13.88 -9.14 16.55
N ASN A 118 -14.49 -10.28 16.21
CA ASN A 118 -13.89 -11.31 15.37
C ASN A 118 -14.44 -11.20 13.95
N TYR A 119 -13.56 -11.20 12.96
CA TYR A 119 -13.93 -11.15 11.55
C TYR A 119 -12.88 -11.84 10.69
N GLN A 120 -13.26 -12.22 9.48
CA GLN A 120 -12.38 -12.94 8.56
C GLN A 120 -12.22 -12.17 7.26
N TRP A 121 -10.99 -11.83 6.91
CA TRP A 121 -10.65 -11.29 5.61
C TRP A 121 -9.50 -12.09 5.04
N SER A 122 -9.57 -12.40 3.75
CA SER A 122 -8.51 -13.09 3.02
C SER A 122 -7.96 -12.18 1.93
N ASP A 123 -7.72 -10.92 2.30
CA ASP A 123 -7.20 -9.92 1.39
C ASP A 123 -5.72 -10.21 1.12
N GLY A 124 -5.41 -10.47 -0.15
CA GLY A 124 -4.05 -10.73 -0.63
C GLY A 124 -3.28 -9.43 -0.79
N LEU A 125 -2.47 -9.32 -1.86
CA LEU A 125 -1.69 -8.13 -2.19
C LEU A 125 -2.49 -6.84 -1.95
N PHE A 126 -1.99 -5.99 -1.06
CA PHE A 126 -2.74 -4.83 -0.59
C PHE A 126 -1.84 -3.62 -0.38
N GLY A 127 -0.88 -3.71 0.54
CA GLY A 127 0.08 -2.65 0.78
C GLY A 127 1.28 -2.76 -0.15
N MET A 128 1.69 -1.61 -0.70
CA MET A 128 2.85 -1.48 -1.58
C MET A 128 3.59 -0.19 -1.26
N SER A 129 4.92 -0.21 -1.35
CA SER A 129 5.76 0.97 -1.19
C SER A 129 6.96 0.94 -2.13
N LEU A 130 7.31 2.09 -2.69
CA LEU A 130 8.51 2.23 -3.51
C LEU A 130 9.72 2.56 -2.65
N GLY A 131 10.79 1.81 -2.83
CA GLY A 131 12.10 2.13 -2.26
C GLY A 131 12.77 3.30 -2.95
N LYS A 132 13.97 3.64 -2.46
CA LYS A 132 14.80 4.70 -3.03
C LYS A 132 15.19 4.38 -4.48
N PHE A 133 15.01 5.37 -5.36
CA PHE A 133 15.46 5.27 -6.75
C PHE A 133 16.99 5.38 -6.83
N HIS A 134 17.64 4.38 -7.40
CA HIS A 134 19.09 4.30 -7.53
C HIS A 134 19.49 3.58 -8.82
N GLN A 135 20.45 4.14 -9.58
CA GLN A 135 20.98 3.55 -10.81
C GLN A 135 19.91 3.10 -11.82
N GLY A 136 18.82 3.86 -11.96
CA GLY A 136 17.77 3.58 -12.92
C GLY A 136 16.72 2.56 -12.46
N ASP A 137 16.80 2.06 -11.22
CA ASP A 137 15.87 1.07 -10.68
C ASP A 137 15.49 1.37 -9.21
N ARG A 138 14.49 0.65 -8.72
CA ARG A 138 14.10 0.62 -7.29
C ARG A 138 13.35 -0.65 -6.95
N LEU A 139 13.32 -0.99 -5.68
CA LEU A 139 12.47 -2.07 -5.17
C LEU A 139 11.02 -1.57 -5.02
N LEU A 140 10.08 -2.43 -5.39
CA LEU A 140 8.71 -2.39 -4.89
C LEU A 140 8.66 -3.34 -3.69
N TYR A 141 8.44 -2.78 -2.51
CA TYR A 141 8.08 -3.52 -1.31
C TYR A 141 6.58 -3.78 -1.32
N TYR A 142 6.16 -4.97 -0.93
CA TYR A 142 4.75 -5.32 -0.92
C TYR A 142 4.44 -6.45 0.08
N HIS A 143 3.18 -6.51 0.48
CA HIS A 143 2.64 -7.56 1.33
C HIS A 143 1.16 -7.79 1.05
N ALA A 144 0.70 -8.99 1.39
CA ALA A 144 -0.72 -9.23 1.54
C ALA A 144 -1.24 -8.61 2.83
N MET A 145 -2.50 -8.16 2.85
CA MET A 145 -3.10 -7.59 4.07
C MET A 145 -3.21 -8.64 5.17
N SER A 146 -3.74 -9.81 4.84
CA SER A 146 -3.79 -10.97 5.73
C SER A 146 -2.48 -11.74 5.72
N SER A 147 -1.37 -11.07 6.04
CA SER A 147 -0.04 -11.66 6.13
C SER A 147 0.88 -10.86 7.07
N SER A 148 1.86 -11.56 7.63
CA SER A 148 2.94 -11.03 8.46
C SER A 148 4.27 -10.89 7.72
N LEU A 149 4.31 -11.28 6.43
CA LEU A 149 5.51 -11.32 5.61
C LEU A 149 5.66 -10.02 4.80
N GLU A 150 6.91 -9.66 4.50
CA GLU A 150 7.25 -8.57 3.59
C GLU A 150 8.07 -9.13 2.42
N PHE A 151 7.70 -8.72 1.21
CA PHE A 151 8.40 -9.12 0.01
C PHE A 151 8.94 -7.91 -0.73
N ALA A 152 9.92 -8.14 -1.60
CA ALA A 152 10.40 -7.15 -2.54
C ALA A 152 10.57 -7.75 -3.94
N VAL A 153 10.43 -6.88 -4.94
CA VAL A 153 10.80 -7.18 -6.32
C VAL A 153 11.38 -5.92 -6.95
N LYS A 154 12.38 -6.07 -7.82
CA LYS A 154 12.86 -4.93 -8.61
C LYS A 154 11.79 -4.48 -9.59
N THR A 155 11.55 -3.18 -9.63
CA THR A 155 10.55 -2.61 -10.53
C THR A 155 10.90 -2.85 -12.01
N SER A 156 12.19 -2.96 -12.38
CA SER A 156 12.62 -3.41 -13.71
C SER A 156 12.07 -4.78 -14.15
N VAL A 157 11.72 -5.67 -13.21
CA VAL A 157 11.12 -6.98 -13.49
C VAL A 157 9.66 -6.84 -13.88
N ILE A 158 8.89 -6.08 -13.09
CA ILE A 158 7.43 -6.00 -13.22
C ILE A 158 6.98 -4.97 -14.26
N ARG A 159 7.88 -4.06 -14.67
CA ARG A 159 7.66 -3.06 -15.73
C ARG A 159 7.70 -3.65 -17.16
N ASP A 160 8.20 -4.87 -17.31
CA ASP A 160 8.26 -5.57 -18.58
C ASP A 160 7.35 -6.83 -18.54
N PRO A 161 6.22 -6.85 -19.27
CA PRO A 161 5.31 -7.99 -19.28
C PRO A 161 5.94 -9.27 -19.84
N LEU A 162 6.97 -9.19 -20.69
CA LEU A 162 7.65 -10.38 -21.22
C LEU A 162 8.61 -10.99 -20.22
N ARG A 163 9.19 -10.14 -19.35
CA ARG A 163 10.11 -10.57 -18.29
C ARG A 163 9.37 -11.18 -17.11
N VAL A 164 8.31 -10.52 -16.62
CA VAL A 164 7.64 -10.90 -15.37
C VAL A 164 7.17 -12.36 -15.38
N SER A 165 6.74 -12.90 -16.53
CA SER A 165 6.31 -14.29 -16.67
C SER A 165 7.39 -15.34 -16.35
N ASN A 166 8.67 -14.97 -16.43
CA ASN A 166 9.80 -15.88 -16.22
C ASN A 166 10.66 -15.51 -15.00
N SER A 167 10.26 -14.51 -14.22
CA SER A 167 11.05 -13.94 -13.11
C SER A 167 10.50 -14.32 -11.72
N VAL A 168 9.90 -15.52 -11.59
CA VAL A 168 9.31 -16.02 -10.33
C VAL A 168 10.32 -15.97 -9.17
N SER A 169 11.60 -16.30 -9.43
CA SER A 169 12.64 -16.28 -8.40
C SER A 169 13.15 -14.88 -8.02
N GLU A 170 12.72 -13.82 -8.72
CA GLU A 170 13.13 -12.43 -8.42
C GLU A 170 12.18 -11.74 -7.42
N PHE A 171 11.11 -12.43 -6.99
CA PHE A 171 10.25 -12.00 -5.90
C PHE A 171 10.79 -12.57 -4.58
N GLU A 172 11.42 -11.70 -3.80
CA GLU A 172 12.20 -12.08 -2.63
C GLU A 172 11.40 -11.88 -1.34
N LEU A 173 11.44 -12.87 -0.45
CA LEU A 173 11.02 -12.70 0.94
C LEU A 173 12.14 -11.98 1.70
N LEU A 174 11.86 -10.84 2.33
CA LEU A 174 12.92 -9.99 2.89
C LEU A 174 13.53 -10.49 4.20
N GLY A 175 12.85 -11.40 4.90
CA GLY A 175 13.38 -12.01 6.11
C GLY A 175 12.28 -12.60 6.99
N GLU A 176 12.22 -12.16 8.25
CA GLU A 176 11.34 -12.76 9.26
C GLU A 176 9.88 -12.28 9.19
N SER A 177 8.98 -13.10 9.71
CA SER A 177 7.59 -12.73 9.96
C SER A 177 7.50 -11.67 11.06
N ARG A 178 6.57 -10.70 10.90
CA ARG A 178 6.16 -9.72 11.91
C ARG A 178 5.37 -10.33 13.09
N GLY A 179 5.14 -11.64 13.09
CA GLY A 179 4.39 -12.36 14.12
C GLY A 179 2.88 -12.44 13.86
N ALA A 180 2.14 -13.01 14.83
CA ALA A 180 0.72 -13.32 14.72
C ALA A 180 -0.20 -12.09 14.58
N ASP A 181 0.25 -10.93 15.09
CA ASP A 181 -0.46 -9.65 15.00
C ASP A 181 0.23 -8.70 14.00
N GLY A 182 0.91 -9.29 13.01
CA GLY A 182 1.78 -8.61 12.06
C GLY A 182 1.10 -8.12 10.78
N GLN A 183 -0.23 -8.14 10.70
CA GLN A 183 -0.99 -7.69 9.52
C GLN A 183 -0.79 -6.19 9.27
N VAL A 184 -0.55 -5.85 8.00
CA VAL A 184 -0.28 -4.48 7.56
C VAL A 184 -1.27 -4.03 6.50
N SER A 185 -1.84 -2.84 6.67
CA SER A 185 -2.79 -2.23 5.71
C SER A 185 -2.10 -1.35 4.67
N ALA A 186 -1.08 -0.60 5.07
CA ALA A 186 -0.36 0.32 4.21
C ALA A 186 1.06 0.52 4.71
N ALA A 187 1.97 0.82 3.77
CA ALA A 187 3.34 1.18 4.05
C ALA A 187 3.83 2.25 3.09
N ALA A 188 4.78 3.06 3.52
CA ALA A 188 5.47 4.04 2.67
C ALA A 188 6.91 4.22 3.15
N VAL A 189 7.83 4.45 2.22
CA VAL A 189 9.25 4.72 2.50
C VAL A 189 9.52 6.21 2.33
N ASP A 190 10.16 6.81 3.34
CA ASP A 190 10.57 8.21 3.30
C ASP A 190 11.86 8.41 2.46
N ARG A 191 12.29 9.66 2.26
CA ARG A 191 13.53 9.98 1.50
C ARG A 191 14.79 9.49 2.19
N ASN A 192 14.77 9.27 3.51
CA ASN A 192 15.90 8.76 4.27
C ASN A 192 16.02 7.23 4.18
N GLY A 193 15.03 6.56 3.59
CA GLY A 193 15.02 5.11 3.42
C GLY A 193 14.40 4.37 4.59
N VAL A 194 13.65 5.05 5.45
CA VAL A 194 12.87 4.41 6.51
C VAL A 194 11.46 4.13 6.01
N MET A 195 11.06 2.87 6.07
CA MET A 195 9.70 2.44 5.86
C MET A 195 8.88 2.65 7.13
N PHE A 196 7.71 3.26 6.99
CA PHE A 196 6.67 3.27 8.01
C PHE A 196 5.51 2.40 7.53
N TYR A 197 4.90 1.66 8.44
CA TYR A 197 3.82 0.73 8.10
C TYR A 197 2.78 0.63 9.22
N ASN A 198 1.51 0.50 8.83
CA ASN A 198 0.38 0.40 9.74
C ASN A 198 0.21 -1.03 10.26
N LEU A 199 0.28 -1.26 11.58
CA LEU A 199 0.01 -2.56 12.21
C LEU A 199 -1.44 -2.61 12.70
N ILE A 200 -2.29 -3.32 11.97
CA ILE A 200 -3.74 -3.30 12.16
C ILE A 200 -4.13 -3.85 13.53
N SER A 201 -3.65 -5.05 13.85
CA SER A 201 -4.00 -5.79 15.06
C SER A 201 -3.34 -5.21 16.33
N ARG A 202 -2.47 -4.20 16.19
CA ARG A 202 -1.70 -3.61 17.28
C ARG A 202 -2.01 -2.13 17.54
N ASP A 203 -2.96 -1.54 16.81
CA ASP A 203 -3.31 -0.12 16.88
C ASP A 203 -2.07 0.80 16.80
N SER A 204 -1.16 0.52 15.86
CA SER A 204 0.16 1.15 15.86
C SER A 204 0.74 1.39 14.47
N ILE A 205 1.77 2.24 14.40
CA ILE A 205 2.64 2.42 13.24
C ILE A 205 4.02 1.85 13.61
N GLY A 206 4.49 0.91 12.80
CA GLY A 206 5.84 0.38 12.86
C GLY A 206 6.79 1.13 11.92
N CYS A 207 8.09 0.88 12.12
CA CYS A 207 9.16 1.38 11.27
C CYS A 207 10.18 0.30 10.95
N TRP A 208 10.89 0.48 9.84
CA TRP A 208 12.04 -0.32 9.43
C TRP A 208 12.98 0.49 8.54
N ASP A 209 14.26 0.54 8.87
CA ASP A 209 15.28 1.09 7.97
C ASP A 209 15.58 0.09 6.85
N THR A 210 15.24 0.44 5.60
CA THR A 210 15.37 -0.44 4.43
C THR A 210 16.80 -0.85 4.09
N ARG A 211 17.81 -0.24 4.73
CA ARG A 211 19.23 -0.60 4.62
C ARG A 211 19.65 -1.70 5.59
N LYS A 212 18.83 -1.98 6.61
CA LYS A 212 19.08 -3.04 7.61
C LYS A 212 18.34 -4.31 7.22
N PRO A 213 18.86 -5.52 7.51
CA PRO A 213 18.14 -6.76 7.24
C PRO A 213 16.73 -6.77 7.87
N TYR A 214 15.74 -7.31 7.17
CA TYR A 214 14.35 -7.37 7.66
C TYR A 214 14.19 -8.50 8.69
N ASN A 215 14.45 -8.20 9.96
CA ASN A 215 14.29 -9.13 11.08
C ASN A 215 13.77 -8.39 12.31
N ASN A 216 13.25 -9.14 13.29
CA ASN A 216 12.57 -8.56 14.45
C ASN A 216 13.44 -7.63 15.31
N ASN A 217 14.77 -7.71 15.24
CA ASN A 217 15.67 -6.80 15.95
C ASN A 217 15.79 -5.42 15.28
N ASN A 218 15.42 -5.31 14.00
CA ASN A 218 15.49 -4.09 13.20
C ASN A 218 14.11 -3.46 12.96
N LEU A 219 13.06 -4.00 13.57
CA LEU A 219 11.70 -3.47 13.52
C LEU A 219 11.36 -2.80 14.85
N ALA A 220 10.72 -1.64 14.80
CA ALA A 220 10.21 -0.97 16.01
C ALA A 220 8.81 -0.40 15.79
N VAL A 221 8.16 -0.03 16.90
CA VAL A 221 6.88 0.70 16.91
C VAL A 221 7.17 2.15 17.29
N VAL A 222 6.73 3.09 16.45
CA VAL A 222 6.97 4.54 16.65
C VAL A 222 5.76 5.27 17.19
N ALA A 223 4.56 4.72 17.01
CA ALA A 223 3.33 5.27 17.55
C ALA A 223 2.33 4.14 17.85
N GLN A 224 1.64 4.21 18.99
CA GLN A 224 0.61 3.24 19.37
C GLN A 224 -0.45 3.89 20.25
N ASN A 225 -1.73 3.66 19.94
CA ASN A 225 -2.83 4.11 20.80
C ASN A 225 -4.13 3.35 20.53
N ASN A 226 -4.61 2.60 21.52
CA ASN A 226 -5.81 1.77 21.42
C ASN A 226 -7.15 2.52 21.36
N LYS A 227 -7.14 3.86 21.33
CA LYS A 227 -8.35 4.70 21.15
C LYS A 227 -8.32 5.49 19.85
N THR A 228 -7.17 6.08 19.53
CA THR A 228 -7.02 6.94 18.35
C THR A 228 -6.54 6.19 17.12
N MET A 229 -5.82 5.08 17.32
CA MET A 229 -5.22 4.29 16.26
C MET A 229 -5.90 2.95 16.02
N ILE A 230 -7.18 2.84 16.39
CA ILE A 230 -8.00 1.72 15.97
C ILE A 230 -7.95 1.63 14.45
N PHE A 231 -7.69 0.43 13.93
CA PHE A 231 -7.63 0.12 12.50
C PHE A 231 -6.92 1.22 11.66
N PRO A 232 -5.58 1.35 11.77
CA PRO A 232 -4.81 2.21 10.89
C PRO A 232 -4.93 1.68 9.45
N ASN A 233 -5.56 2.46 8.57
CA ASN A 233 -6.09 1.98 7.29
C ASN A 233 -5.19 2.38 6.11
N ASP A 234 -4.76 3.64 6.04
CA ASP A 234 -3.86 4.11 4.99
C ASP A 234 -2.70 4.89 5.61
N LEU A 235 -1.56 4.89 4.92
CA LEU A 235 -0.34 5.60 5.29
C LEU A 235 0.37 6.09 4.04
N ARG A 236 0.76 7.36 4.02
CA ARG A 236 1.46 7.99 2.89
C ARG A 236 2.57 8.89 3.42
N VAL A 237 3.66 9.02 2.67
CA VAL A 237 4.66 10.07 2.88
C VAL A 237 4.45 11.12 1.79
N ASP A 238 4.40 12.39 2.16
CA ASP A 238 4.25 13.47 1.19
C ASP A 238 5.57 13.80 0.46
N HIS A 239 5.48 14.72 -0.50
CA HIS A 239 6.63 15.21 -1.27
C HIS A 239 7.13 16.58 -0.78
N GLU A 240 6.74 17.01 0.42
CA GLU A 240 7.15 18.30 0.96
C GLU A 240 8.60 18.26 1.49
N VAL A 241 9.17 19.43 1.78
CA VAL A 241 10.49 19.57 2.43
C VAL A 241 10.31 20.47 3.65
N PRO A 242 10.36 19.95 4.89
CA PRO A 242 10.55 18.53 5.27
C PRO A 242 9.35 17.64 4.90
N GLN A 243 9.59 16.33 4.75
CA GLN A 243 8.51 15.36 4.51
C GLN A 243 7.72 15.09 5.78
N ILE A 244 6.43 14.81 5.62
CA ILE A 244 5.57 14.34 6.69
C ILE A 244 4.97 12.97 6.33
N VAL A 245 4.88 12.09 7.32
CA VAL A 245 4.12 10.85 7.22
C VAL A 245 2.69 11.12 7.67
N TRP A 246 1.73 10.83 6.80
CA TRP A 246 0.31 10.96 7.05
C TRP A 246 -0.31 9.57 7.24
N ALA A 247 -1.17 9.43 8.24
CA ALA A 247 -1.88 8.19 8.51
C ALA A 247 -3.38 8.45 8.70
N ILE A 248 -4.20 7.57 8.15
CA ILE A 248 -5.65 7.56 8.38
C ILE A 248 -5.98 6.38 9.28
N THR A 249 -6.65 6.64 10.39
CA THR A 249 -7.23 5.60 11.24
C THR A 249 -8.74 5.71 11.21
N ASN A 250 -9.39 4.56 11.23
CA ASN A 250 -10.84 4.50 11.27
C ASN A 250 -11.34 3.28 12.04
N ARG A 251 -12.62 2.96 11.94
CA ARG A 251 -13.20 1.79 12.59
C ARG A 251 -13.86 0.90 11.55
N LEU A 252 -13.15 0.63 10.45
CA LEU A 252 -13.72 -0.07 9.29
C LEU A 252 -14.40 -1.40 9.65
N PRO A 253 -13.81 -2.31 10.45
CA PRO A 253 -14.52 -3.52 10.87
C PRO A 253 -15.82 -3.18 11.61
N MET A 254 -15.80 -2.26 12.57
CA MET A 254 -17.01 -1.85 13.29
C MET A 254 -18.06 -1.24 12.36
N TYR A 255 -17.65 -0.50 11.34
CA TYR A 255 -18.57 0.03 10.31
C TYR A 255 -19.26 -1.09 9.54
N GLN A 256 -18.51 -2.08 9.05
CA GLN A 256 -19.07 -3.21 8.30
C GLN A 256 -20.07 -4.04 9.12
N PHE A 257 -19.85 -4.15 10.43
CA PHE A 257 -20.73 -4.88 11.34
C PHE A 257 -21.82 -4.00 11.98
N ASN A 258 -22.01 -2.75 11.53
CA ASN A 258 -22.99 -1.80 12.08
C ASN A 258 -22.81 -1.51 13.60
N LEU A 259 -21.56 -1.49 14.06
CA LEU A 259 -21.15 -1.26 15.46
C LEU A 259 -20.56 0.14 15.70
N ILE A 260 -20.71 1.07 14.75
CA ILE A 260 -20.19 2.43 14.89
C ILE A 260 -21.01 3.24 15.90
N ASN A 261 -20.33 3.86 16.87
CA ASN A 261 -20.94 4.85 17.76
C ASN A 261 -20.83 6.25 17.13
N PRO A 262 -21.93 6.89 16.72
CA PRO A 262 -21.88 8.22 16.09
C PRO A 262 -21.45 9.33 17.06
N ASN A 263 -21.47 9.08 18.38
CA ASN A 263 -21.06 10.06 19.39
C ASN A 263 -19.53 10.04 19.67
N GLU A 264 -18.77 9.23 18.94
CA GLU A 264 -17.32 9.13 19.06
C GLU A 264 -16.61 9.56 17.78
N TYR A 265 -15.34 9.96 17.91
CA TYR A 265 -14.47 10.18 16.76
C TYR A 265 -14.09 8.83 16.11
N ASN A 266 -14.76 8.50 15.01
CA ASN A 266 -14.56 7.22 14.29
C ASN A 266 -13.53 7.28 13.16
N TYR A 267 -13.16 8.48 12.72
CA TYR A 267 -12.23 8.71 11.61
C TYR A 267 -11.22 9.78 12.01
N ARG A 268 -9.94 9.58 11.72
CA ARG A 268 -8.88 10.53 12.02
C ARG A 268 -7.88 10.59 10.87
N VAL A 269 -7.38 11.80 10.63
CA VAL A 269 -6.17 12.05 9.87
C VAL A 269 -5.12 12.49 10.87
N MET A 270 -3.98 11.81 10.87
CA MET A 270 -2.87 12.06 11.78
C MET A 270 -1.60 12.22 10.97
N TYR A 271 -0.60 12.82 11.59
CA TYR A 271 0.70 13.01 10.97
C TYR A 271 1.82 12.83 12.00
N LEU A 272 3.00 12.47 11.51
CA LEU A 272 4.23 12.42 12.28
C LEU A 272 5.39 12.94 11.44
N ASP A 273 6.32 13.62 12.10
CA ASP A 273 7.61 13.97 11.51
C ASP A 273 8.48 12.69 11.46
N PRO A 274 8.90 12.23 10.26
CA PRO A 274 9.60 10.96 10.11
C PRO A 274 10.88 10.88 10.94
N GLN A 275 11.66 11.97 11.02
CA GLN A 275 12.94 11.99 11.74
C GLN A 275 12.73 11.91 13.26
N SER A 276 11.82 12.72 13.78
CA SER A 276 11.49 12.75 15.21
C SER A 276 10.86 11.44 15.67
N ALA A 277 10.05 10.79 14.82
CA ALA A 277 9.36 9.56 15.15
C ALA A 277 10.29 8.35 15.32
N VAL A 278 11.41 8.32 14.59
CA VAL A 278 12.37 7.20 14.63
C VAL A 278 13.55 7.48 15.57
N GLN A 279 13.63 8.68 16.13
CA GLN A 279 14.74 9.11 16.98
C GLN A 279 14.92 8.17 18.17
N ASN A 280 16.15 7.70 18.40
CA ASN A 280 16.51 6.73 19.45
C ASN A 280 15.78 5.37 19.32
N THR A 281 15.44 4.97 18.09
CA THR A 281 14.91 3.65 17.78
C THR A 281 15.86 2.92 16.84
N VAL A 282 15.72 1.60 16.73
CA VAL A 282 16.49 0.78 15.77
C VAL A 282 16.28 1.19 14.29
N CYS A 283 15.24 1.99 14.00
CA CYS A 283 14.95 2.52 12.68
C CYS A 283 15.65 3.85 12.40
N ASP A 284 16.30 4.47 13.39
CA ASP A 284 16.98 5.75 13.22
C ASP A 284 18.09 5.60 12.16
N PRO A 285 18.03 6.38 11.06
CA PRO A 285 19.02 6.30 9.99
C PRO A 285 20.38 6.86 10.39
N HIS A 286 20.48 7.55 11.53
CA HIS A 286 21.68 8.20 12.05
C HIS A 286 22.29 7.46 13.25
N GLU A 287 21.63 6.39 13.75
CA GLU A 287 22.25 5.46 14.68
C GLU A 287 23.17 4.49 13.90
N TYR A 288 24.46 4.83 13.92
CA TYR A 288 25.66 4.16 13.34
C TYR A 288 25.93 4.40 11.85
#